data_AF-A0A4R3K900-F1
#
_entry.id   AF-A0A4R3K900-F1
#
_cell.length_a   1.000
_cell.length_b   1.000
_cell.length_c   1.000
_cell.angle_alpha   90.00
_cell.angle_beta   90.00
_cell.angle_gamma   90.00
#
_symmetry.space_group_name_H-M   'P 1'
#
loop_
_entity.id
_entity.type
_entity.pdbx_description
1 polymer ?
#
loop_
_entity_poly.entity_id
_entity_poly.type
_entity_poly.pdbx_seq_one_letter_code
_entity_poly.pdbx_strand_id
1 'polypeptide(L)'
;MFGRSVKNTTISDRPWKNNSVRLDCKEESVVRKLQLLNISEETLKIMREQKQLFEENVDRIVKSFYDKIYAIQHLKNIIDKHSTIERLMLTQKRYLLSLTDGVIDQNYVENRRIIGKVHDRIRLQPEWFFGAYQVMYRSIFPLLVKKYENYPDLAEVLLAFTNLTTFDIQLVEETYIESYTSKMLQMDEIHKIEQELTATGHTMVANAEETSSSVQEMANVSIGIAEASSLATDHAKKVQEVAQQGAETVYLTQEKMNDIVNKMTELQNKAQEIHAGSEKIGEIISLIHGIAKQTNILALNASIESARAGEHGRGFAVVANEVKNLAGRTQKALEDITNLILLSQQSVQAMLEVVASTNETVLLGNQQMQKLQEELKEMVTGIDSNLQQISTINQQVEQFTAMSEELASASQEVAELAGNLNDLSESLAKKIQDTEHNRVEPIQWTANLEVGVPEIDRQHKELVDRLNRFIIAFNNGEEKEEVGNLLKFLENYIIEHFQDEEALQRKYNYPDYDQHKKIHDQFIKTVQNYREQFDKEGVNTGFVIKMQKTLMDWLLNHISKVDSLVGHYIRDVRGK
;
A
#
# COMPACT_ATOMS: atom_id res chain seq x y z
N MET A 1 34.16 -33.74 -77.25
CA MET A 1 32.70 -34.02 -77.33
C MET A 1 32.11 -33.57 -75.99
N PHE A 2 31.19 -32.63 -75.86
CA PHE A 2 30.09 -32.21 -76.72
C PHE A 2 29.91 -30.69 -76.66
N GLY A 3 29.98 -30.04 -77.82
CA GLY A 3 29.22 -28.82 -78.05
C GLY A 3 27.76 -29.21 -78.21
N ARG A 4 26.91 -28.83 -77.26
CA ARG A 4 25.48 -28.61 -77.50
C ARG A 4 25.23 -27.14 -77.20
N SER A 5 24.73 -26.42 -78.20
CA SER A 5 24.10 -25.11 -78.02
C SER A 5 22.99 -25.28 -76.98
N VAL A 6 23.24 -24.89 -75.73
CA VAL A 6 22.19 -24.81 -74.71
C VAL A 6 21.26 -23.70 -75.17
N LYS A 7 20.04 -24.05 -75.57
CA LYS A 7 18.99 -23.04 -75.72
C LYS A 7 18.77 -22.44 -74.33
N ASN A 8 18.95 -21.12 -74.21
CA ASN A 8 18.73 -20.32 -73.00
C ASN A 8 17.25 -20.24 -72.57
N THR A 9 16.43 -21.24 -72.89
CA THR A 9 15.00 -21.26 -72.56
C THR A 9 14.81 -22.01 -71.26
N THR A 10 14.31 -21.30 -70.24
CA THR A 10 14.00 -21.82 -68.90
C THR A 10 12.62 -22.50 -68.86
N ILE A 11 12.14 -22.97 -67.69
CA ILE A 11 10.77 -23.50 -67.56
C ILE A 11 9.77 -22.36 -67.69
N SER A 12 10.08 -21.20 -67.12
CA SER A 12 9.30 -19.96 -67.22
C SER A 12 9.02 -19.52 -68.66
N ASP A 13 9.96 -19.77 -69.59
CA ASP A 13 9.82 -19.42 -71.02
C ASP A 13 8.88 -20.37 -71.81
N ARG A 14 8.37 -21.45 -71.19
CA ARG A 14 7.56 -22.48 -71.86
C ARG A 14 6.07 -22.27 -71.62
N PRO A 15 5.20 -22.68 -72.56
CA PRO A 15 3.76 -22.66 -72.31
C PRO A 15 3.41 -23.61 -71.16
N TRP A 16 2.86 -23.04 -70.08
CA TRP A 16 2.47 -23.77 -68.88
C TRP A 16 1.43 -24.85 -69.18
N LYS A 17 1.67 -26.06 -68.65
CA LYS A 17 0.68 -27.16 -68.76
C LYS A 17 -0.51 -26.98 -67.81
N ASN A 18 -0.33 -26.20 -66.74
CA ASN A 18 -1.37 -25.93 -65.75
C ASN A 18 -1.32 -24.46 -65.30
N ASN A 19 -2.40 -23.71 -65.58
CA ASN A 19 -2.52 -22.29 -65.23
C ASN A 19 -3.30 -22.04 -63.92
N SER A 20 -3.77 -23.10 -63.25
CA SER A 20 -4.55 -22.95 -62.02
C SER A 20 -3.63 -22.76 -60.81
N VAL A 21 -3.28 -21.50 -60.55
CA VAL A 21 -2.59 -21.04 -59.33
C VAL A 21 -3.31 -19.84 -58.74
N ARG A 22 -3.12 -19.59 -57.45
CA ARG A 22 -3.70 -18.43 -56.74
C ARG A 22 -2.75 -17.91 -55.67
N LEU A 23 -2.42 -16.62 -55.74
CA LEU A 23 -1.69 -15.90 -54.70
C LEU A 23 -2.61 -14.80 -54.14
N ASP A 24 -3.20 -15.03 -52.97
CA ASP A 24 -4.21 -14.15 -52.36
C ASP A 24 -3.98 -13.97 -50.85
N CYS A 25 -3.00 -13.13 -50.51
CA CYS A 25 -2.69 -12.73 -49.14
C CYS A 25 -2.75 -11.20 -49.03
N LYS A 26 -3.49 -10.69 -48.04
CA LYS A 26 -3.68 -9.24 -47.82
C LYS A 26 -2.92 -8.70 -46.62
N GLU A 27 -2.41 -9.57 -45.76
CA GLU A 27 -1.65 -9.18 -44.58
C GLU A 27 -0.30 -8.58 -44.99
N GLU A 28 -0.03 -7.34 -44.57
CA GLU A 28 1.13 -6.57 -45.05
C GLU A 28 2.47 -7.24 -44.71
N SER A 29 2.60 -7.81 -43.51
CA SER A 29 3.79 -8.55 -43.08
C SER A 29 4.08 -9.74 -44.01
N VAL A 30 3.03 -10.47 -44.40
CA VAL A 30 3.08 -11.63 -45.30
C VAL A 30 3.44 -11.19 -46.72
N VAL A 31 2.83 -10.12 -47.21
CA VAL A 31 3.13 -9.55 -48.54
C VAL A 31 4.60 -9.15 -48.63
N ARG A 32 5.17 -8.51 -47.60
CA ARG A 32 6.60 -8.16 -47.56
C ARG A 32 7.51 -9.39 -47.59
N LYS A 33 7.14 -10.48 -46.88
CA LYS A 33 7.89 -11.75 -46.92
C LYS A 33 7.86 -12.38 -48.32
N LEU A 34 6.69 -12.41 -48.97
CA LEU A 34 6.52 -12.91 -50.34
C LEU A 34 7.36 -12.11 -51.34
N GLN A 35 7.39 -10.78 -51.22
CA GLN A 35 8.22 -9.89 -52.03
C GLN A 35 9.72 -10.15 -51.82
N LEU A 36 10.16 -10.26 -50.57
CA LEU A 36 11.57 -10.53 -50.23
C LEU A 36 12.06 -11.85 -50.83
N LEU A 37 11.23 -12.89 -50.78
CA LEU A 37 11.55 -14.23 -51.27
C LEU A 37 11.25 -14.39 -52.77
N ASN A 38 10.84 -13.33 -53.47
CA ASN A 38 10.45 -13.35 -54.87
C ASN A 38 9.44 -14.48 -55.19
N ILE A 39 8.45 -14.67 -54.31
CA ILE A 39 7.38 -15.64 -54.50
C ILE A 39 6.24 -14.95 -55.24
N SER A 40 6.01 -15.37 -56.49
CA SER A 40 4.96 -14.87 -57.36
C SER A 40 4.06 -16.01 -57.87
N GLU A 41 3.03 -15.68 -58.65
CA GLU A 41 2.23 -16.71 -59.34
C GLU A 41 3.10 -17.63 -60.21
N GLU A 42 4.22 -17.13 -60.74
CA GLU A 42 5.17 -17.91 -61.52
C GLU A 42 5.86 -18.97 -60.67
N THR A 43 6.29 -18.60 -59.46
CA THR A 43 6.81 -19.55 -58.45
C THR A 43 5.80 -20.66 -58.16
N LEU A 44 4.52 -20.29 -58.02
CA LEU A 44 3.44 -21.26 -57.77
C LEU A 44 3.21 -22.19 -58.96
N LYS A 45 3.33 -21.69 -60.20
CA LYS A 45 3.21 -22.52 -61.41
C LYS A 45 4.36 -23.53 -61.50
N ILE A 46 5.60 -23.08 -61.25
CA ILE A 46 6.80 -23.94 -61.20
C ILE A 46 6.59 -25.08 -60.19
N MET A 47 6.11 -24.75 -58.98
CA MET A 47 5.85 -25.74 -57.93
C MET A 47 4.67 -26.66 -58.26
N ARG A 48 3.62 -26.13 -58.90
CA ARG A 48 2.45 -26.92 -59.33
C ARG A 48 2.81 -27.99 -60.37
N GLU A 49 3.74 -27.71 -61.27
CA GLU A 49 4.26 -28.71 -62.22
C GLU A 49 5.03 -29.86 -61.56
N GLN A 50 5.41 -29.72 -60.27
CA GLN A 50 6.05 -30.77 -59.49
C GLN A 50 5.06 -31.66 -58.74
N LYS A 51 3.76 -31.33 -58.76
CA LYS A 51 2.75 -32.03 -57.96
C LYS A 51 2.75 -33.55 -58.16
N GLN A 52 2.73 -34.01 -59.42
CA GLN A 52 2.76 -35.45 -59.72
C GLN A 52 4.02 -36.12 -59.17
N LEU A 53 5.20 -35.49 -59.30
CA LEU A 53 6.46 -36.03 -58.78
C LEU A 53 6.38 -36.17 -57.25
N PHE A 54 5.79 -35.18 -56.57
CA PHE A 54 5.61 -35.20 -55.13
C PHE A 54 4.60 -36.27 -54.71
N GLU A 55 3.45 -36.39 -55.37
CA GLU A 55 2.44 -37.42 -55.11
C GLU A 55 2.99 -38.85 -55.25
N GLU A 56 3.77 -39.11 -56.31
CA GLU A 56 4.41 -40.41 -56.54
C GLU A 56 5.47 -40.78 -55.49
N ASN A 57 6.06 -39.78 -54.80
CA ASN A 57 7.19 -39.96 -53.89
C ASN A 57 6.91 -39.61 -52.42
N VAL A 58 5.74 -39.03 -52.09
CA VAL A 58 5.42 -38.47 -50.78
C VAL A 58 5.58 -39.49 -49.66
N ASP A 59 5.17 -40.74 -49.88
CA ASP A 59 5.26 -41.81 -48.90
C ASP A 59 6.70 -42.14 -48.53
N ARG A 60 7.58 -42.19 -49.54
CA ARG A 60 9.01 -42.45 -49.35
C ARG A 60 9.71 -41.27 -48.69
N ILE A 61 9.38 -40.05 -49.09
CA ILE A 61 9.96 -38.82 -48.52
C ILE A 61 9.60 -38.70 -47.04
N VAL A 62 8.32 -38.85 -46.70
CA VAL A 62 7.84 -38.73 -45.33
C VAL A 62 8.38 -39.86 -44.44
N LYS A 63 8.50 -41.08 -44.96
CA LYS A 63 9.15 -42.17 -44.21
C LYS A 63 10.62 -41.83 -43.91
N SER A 64 11.39 -41.42 -44.91
CA SER A 64 12.80 -41.00 -44.74
C SER A 64 12.94 -39.85 -43.73
N PHE A 65 12.01 -38.90 -43.76
CA PHE A 65 11.94 -37.79 -42.82
C PHE A 65 11.80 -38.26 -41.37
N TYR A 66 10.79 -39.10 -41.07
CA TYR A 66 10.58 -39.61 -39.72
C TYR A 66 11.64 -40.64 -39.30
N ASP A 67 12.18 -41.46 -40.21
CA ASP A 67 13.30 -42.37 -39.90
C ASP A 67 14.51 -41.60 -39.34
N LYS A 68 14.79 -40.39 -39.87
CA LYS A 68 15.86 -39.51 -39.38
C LYS A 68 15.52 -38.81 -38.07
N ILE A 69 14.30 -38.30 -37.94
CA ILE A 69 13.87 -37.62 -36.71
C ILE A 69 13.79 -38.61 -35.54
N TYR A 70 13.27 -39.82 -35.77
CA TYR A 70 13.08 -40.84 -34.74
C TYR A 70 14.40 -41.48 -34.28
N ALA A 71 15.48 -41.35 -35.07
CA ALA A 71 16.82 -41.74 -34.66
C ALA A 71 17.40 -40.81 -33.57
N ILE A 72 16.84 -39.62 -33.37
CA ILE A 72 17.27 -38.67 -32.33
C ILE A 72 16.39 -38.88 -31.10
N GLN A 73 16.98 -39.42 -30.03
CA GLN A 73 16.26 -39.82 -28.82
C GLN A 73 15.38 -38.70 -28.23
N HIS A 74 15.89 -37.47 -28.22
CA HIS A 74 15.14 -36.30 -27.75
C HIS A 74 13.85 -36.08 -28.55
N LEU A 75 13.93 -36.09 -29.89
CA LEU A 75 12.79 -35.88 -30.78
C LEU A 75 11.81 -37.06 -30.75
N LYS A 76 12.33 -38.28 -30.66
CA LYS A 76 11.53 -39.50 -30.43
C LYS A 76 10.66 -39.35 -29.18
N ASN A 77 11.23 -38.91 -28.06
CA ASN A 77 10.49 -38.73 -26.82
C ASN A 77 9.38 -37.68 -26.94
N ILE A 78 9.62 -36.57 -27.66
CA ILE A 78 8.59 -35.56 -27.93
C ILE A 78 7.45 -36.17 -28.76
N ILE A 79 7.79 -36.92 -29.81
CA ILE A 79 6.80 -37.59 -30.66
C ILE A 79 5.96 -38.58 -29.84
N ASP A 80 6.60 -39.52 -29.14
CA ASP A 80 5.91 -40.58 -28.38
C ASP A 80 5.02 -40.00 -27.27
N LYS A 81 5.38 -38.83 -26.70
CA LYS A 81 4.58 -38.14 -25.68
C LYS A 81 3.31 -37.49 -26.24
N HIS A 82 3.36 -36.98 -27.47
CA HIS A 82 2.30 -36.11 -28.01
C HIS A 82 1.53 -36.72 -29.18
N SER A 83 2.06 -37.77 -29.82
CA SER A 83 1.50 -38.37 -31.03
C SER A 83 2.06 -39.78 -31.29
N THR A 84 1.74 -40.33 -32.46
CA THR A 84 2.40 -41.51 -33.02
C THR A 84 3.00 -41.18 -34.38
N ILE A 85 4.03 -41.92 -34.81
CA ILE A 85 4.65 -41.74 -36.13
C ILE A 85 3.61 -41.90 -37.24
N GLU A 86 2.74 -42.90 -37.16
CA GLU A 86 1.75 -43.20 -38.21
C GLU A 86 0.83 -42.00 -38.44
N ARG A 87 0.35 -41.38 -37.35
CA ARG A 87 -0.50 -40.19 -37.42
C ARG A 87 0.26 -38.99 -37.98
N LEU A 88 1.50 -38.78 -37.51
CA LEU A 88 2.34 -37.66 -37.95
C LEU A 88 2.76 -37.79 -39.42
N MET A 89 2.98 -39.00 -39.91
CA MET A 89 3.24 -39.26 -41.31
C MET A 89 2.06 -38.82 -42.19
N LEU A 90 0.82 -39.08 -41.78
CA LEU A 90 -0.37 -38.64 -42.53
C LEU A 90 -0.46 -37.11 -42.63
N THR A 91 -0.21 -36.41 -41.53
CA THR A 91 -0.23 -34.93 -41.52
C THR A 91 0.95 -34.35 -42.30
N GLN A 92 2.14 -34.95 -42.19
CA GLN A 92 3.32 -34.51 -42.94
C GLN A 92 3.18 -34.74 -44.45
N LYS A 93 2.49 -35.81 -44.88
CA LYS A 93 2.16 -36.03 -46.30
C LYS A 93 1.30 -34.88 -46.83
N ARG A 94 0.21 -34.54 -46.12
CA ARG A 94 -0.66 -33.41 -46.49
C ARG A 94 0.10 -32.10 -46.52
N TYR A 95 0.94 -31.86 -45.51
CA TYR A 95 1.81 -30.69 -45.44
C TYR A 95 2.72 -30.59 -46.66
N LEU A 96 3.45 -31.67 -47.00
CA LEU A 96 4.39 -31.68 -48.10
C LEU A 96 3.69 -31.46 -49.45
N LEU A 97 2.53 -32.09 -49.66
CA LEU A 97 1.76 -31.93 -50.90
C LEU A 97 1.23 -30.50 -51.08
N SER A 98 0.87 -29.83 -49.97
CA SER A 98 0.38 -28.45 -50.03
C SER A 98 1.40 -27.45 -50.58
N LEU A 99 2.70 -27.76 -50.55
CA LEU A 99 3.76 -26.96 -51.20
C LEU A 99 3.63 -26.95 -52.74
N THR A 100 2.93 -27.94 -53.31
CA THR A 100 2.74 -28.09 -54.77
C THR A 100 1.30 -27.81 -55.19
N ASP A 101 0.45 -27.32 -54.29
CA ASP A 101 -0.95 -27.06 -54.62
C ASP A 101 -1.16 -25.84 -55.50
N GLY A 102 -0.16 -24.96 -55.58
CA GLY A 102 -0.20 -23.73 -56.39
C GLY A 102 -1.08 -22.64 -55.77
N VAL A 103 -1.40 -22.74 -54.47
CA VAL A 103 -2.23 -21.78 -53.75
C VAL A 103 -1.51 -21.31 -52.49
N ILE A 104 -1.32 -20.00 -52.38
CA ILE A 104 -0.97 -19.33 -51.12
C ILE A 104 -2.08 -18.30 -50.86
N ASP A 105 -2.90 -18.58 -49.86
CA ASP A 105 -3.98 -17.71 -49.39
C ASP A 105 -3.92 -17.54 -47.86
N GLN A 106 -4.86 -16.79 -47.30
CA GLN A 106 -4.94 -16.59 -45.85
C GLN A 106 -5.00 -17.92 -45.07
N ASN A 107 -5.71 -18.93 -45.58
CA ASN A 107 -5.81 -20.24 -44.94
C ASN A 107 -4.45 -20.99 -45.00
N TYR A 108 -3.68 -20.86 -46.09
CA TYR A 108 -2.31 -21.37 -46.14
C TYR A 108 -1.47 -20.81 -44.98
N VAL A 109 -1.48 -19.47 -44.82
CA VAL A 109 -0.71 -18.76 -43.80
C VAL A 109 -1.11 -19.18 -42.38
N GLU A 110 -2.42 -19.19 -42.11
CA GLU A 110 -2.95 -19.55 -40.79
C GLU A 110 -2.62 -20.99 -40.42
N ASN A 111 -2.69 -21.93 -41.37
CA ASN A 111 -2.30 -23.31 -41.13
C ASN A 111 -0.82 -23.44 -40.75
N ARG A 112 0.09 -22.65 -41.37
CA ARG A 112 1.51 -22.64 -40.98
C ARG A 112 1.74 -22.04 -39.59
N ARG A 113 1.03 -20.97 -39.25
CA ARG A 113 1.06 -20.42 -37.89
C ARG A 113 0.52 -21.39 -36.84
N ILE A 114 -0.56 -22.11 -37.12
CA ILE A 114 -1.09 -23.16 -36.24
C ILE A 114 -0.03 -24.24 -36.00
N ILE A 115 0.68 -24.65 -37.05
CA ILE A 115 1.77 -25.62 -36.93
C ILE A 115 2.89 -25.07 -36.03
N GLY A 116 3.28 -23.80 -36.18
CA GLY A 116 4.26 -23.18 -35.30
C GLY A 116 3.83 -23.17 -33.84
N LYS A 117 2.58 -22.74 -33.56
CA LYS A 117 1.99 -22.78 -32.22
C LYS A 117 1.93 -24.19 -31.62
N VAL A 118 1.64 -25.21 -32.43
CA VAL A 118 1.65 -26.61 -31.98
C VAL A 118 3.06 -27.05 -31.59
N HIS A 119 4.07 -26.69 -32.37
CA HIS A 119 5.46 -27.06 -32.08
C HIS A 119 6.02 -26.32 -30.85
N ASP A 120 5.69 -25.03 -30.67
CA ASP A 120 6.00 -24.28 -29.44
C ASP A 120 5.34 -24.92 -28.21
N ARG A 121 4.06 -25.30 -28.33
CA ARG A 121 3.31 -25.93 -27.23
C ARG A 121 3.90 -27.26 -26.78
N ILE A 122 4.45 -28.06 -27.69
CA ILE A 122 5.16 -29.31 -27.34
C ILE A 122 6.62 -29.09 -26.96
N ARG A 123 7.06 -27.82 -26.86
CA ARG A 123 8.43 -27.41 -26.55
C ARG A 123 9.47 -27.96 -27.53
N LEU A 124 9.12 -28.07 -28.81
CA LEU A 124 10.12 -28.34 -29.84
C LEU A 124 10.96 -27.07 -30.02
N GLN A 125 12.28 -27.15 -29.81
CA GLN A 125 13.12 -25.97 -30.00
C GLN A 125 13.26 -25.63 -31.50
N PRO A 126 13.29 -24.34 -31.89
CA PRO A 126 13.32 -23.90 -33.29
C PRO A 126 14.44 -24.53 -34.14
N GLU A 127 15.61 -24.81 -33.55
CA GLU A 127 16.75 -25.43 -34.23
C GLU A 127 16.42 -26.81 -34.80
N TRP A 128 15.60 -27.60 -34.09
CA TRP A 128 15.16 -28.90 -34.55
C TRP A 128 14.14 -28.77 -35.68
N PHE A 129 13.28 -27.75 -35.61
CA PHE A 129 12.33 -27.44 -36.66
C PHE A 129 13.05 -27.03 -37.95
N PHE A 130 14.06 -26.15 -37.87
CA PHE A 130 14.88 -25.76 -39.01
C PHE A 130 15.68 -26.94 -39.59
N GLY A 131 16.30 -27.75 -38.72
CA GLY A 131 17.03 -28.96 -39.13
C GLY A 131 16.15 -29.96 -39.89
N ALA A 132 14.85 -30.02 -39.60
CA ALA A 132 13.91 -30.90 -40.28
C ALA A 132 13.74 -30.55 -41.78
N TYR A 133 13.81 -29.28 -42.17
CA TYR A 133 13.77 -28.89 -43.59
C TYR A 133 14.99 -29.40 -44.35
N GLN A 134 16.16 -29.46 -43.71
CA GLN A 134 17.35 -30.04 -44.34
C GLN A 134 17.17 -31.54 -44.62
N VAL A 135 16.48 -32.27 -43.73
CA VAL A 135 16.12 -33.68 -43.95
C VAL A 135 15.16 -33.83 -45.15
N MET A 136 14.22 -32.89 -45.28
CA MET A 136 13.30 -32.83 -46.41
C MET A 136 14.05 -32.56 -47.73
N TYR A 137 14.96 -31.59 -47.75
CA TYR A 137 15.79 -31.24 -48.92
C TYR A 137 16.61 -32.42 -49.40
N ARG A 138 17.24 -33.17 -48.49
CA ARG A 138 18.03 -34.37 -48.82
C ARG A 138 17.21 -35.45 -49.52
N SER A 139 15.90 -35.49 -49.28
CA SER A 139 15.00 -36.47 -49.90
C SER A 139 14.42 -35.98 -51.23
N ILE A 140 14.27 -34.66 -51.41
CA ILE A 140 13.58 -34.06 -52.57
C ILE A 140 14.55 -33.60 -53.66
N PHE A 141 15.69 -33.00 -53.30
CA PHE A 141 16.64 -32.50 -54.30
C PHE A 141 17.11 -33.59 -55.28
N PRO A 142 17.45 -34.82 -54.84
CA PRO A 142 17.83 -35.88 -55.79
C PRO A 142 16.71 -36.24 -56.78
N LEU A 143 15.45 -36.11 -56.39
CA LEU A 143 14.31 -36.35 -57.28
C LEU A 143 14.19 -35.27 -58.36
N LEU A 144 14.37 -34.02 -57.97
CA LEU A 144 14.36 -32.88 -58.89
C LEU A 144 15.55 -32.95 -59.85
N VAL A 145 16.75 -33.25 -59.35
CA VAL A 145 17.97 -33.45 -60.16
C VAL A 145 17.77 -34.59 -61.18
N LYS A 146 17.09 -35.68 -60.79
CA LYS A 146 16.81 -36.79 -61.71
C LYS A 146 15.78 -36.43 -62.79
N LYS A 147 14.82 -35.55 -62.48
CA LYS A 147 13.75 -35.14 -63.42
C LYS A 147 14.25 -34.15 -64.47
N TYR A 148 15.16 -33.25 -64.11
CA TYR A 148 15.61 -32.15 -64.97
C TYR A 148 17.03 -32.37 -65.47
N GLU A 149 17.16 -32.66 -66.77
CA GLU A 149 18.47 -32.79 -67.45
C GLU A 149 19.09 -31.42 -67.80
N ASN A 150 18.30 -30.34 -67.79
CA ASN A 150 18.73 -28.97 -68.11
C ASN A 150 19.04 -28.16 -66.83
N TYR A 151 20.23 -27.57 -66.73
CA TYR A 151 20.66 -26.84 -65.54
C TYR A 151 19.81 -25.60 -65.20
N PRO A 152 19.41 -24.74 -66.16
CA PRO A 152 18.52 -23.60 -65.88
C PRO A 152 17.14 -24.01 -65.32
N ASP A 153 16.52 -25.05 -65.89
CA ASP A 153 15.24 -25.59 -65.41
C ASP A 153 15.35 -26.10 -63.97
N LEU A 154 16.43 -26.84 -63.68
CA LEU A 154 16.71 -27.35 -62.35
C LEU A 154 16.91 -26.21 -61.34
N ALA A 155 17.61 -25.14 -61.73
CA ALA A 155 17.86 -23.99 -60.87
C ALA A 155 16.55 -23.26 -60.51
N GLU A 156 15.65 -23.04 -61.47
CA GLU A 156 14.34 -22.41 -61.21
C GLU A 156 13.48 -23.23 -60.24
N VAL A 157 13.44 -24.55 -60.41
CA VAL A 157 12.62 -25.43 -59.55
C VAL A 157 13.21 -25.52 -58.14
N LEU A 158 14.53 -25.64 -58.02
CA LEU A 158 15.20 -25.64 -56.71
C LEU A 158 14.98 -24.32 -56.00
N LEU A 159 15.14 -23.18 -56.70
CA LEU A 159 14.92 -21.85 -56.11
C LEU A 159 13.47 -21.63 -55.69
N ALA A 160 12.51 -22.02 -56.54
CA ALA A 160 11.08 -21.93 -56.20
C ALA A 160 10.75 -22.75 -54.94
N PHE A 161 11.29 -23.97 -54.85
CA PHE A 161 11.09 -24.84 -53.69
C PHE A 161 11.77 -24.30 -52.43
N THR A 162 13.01 -23.79 -52.52
CA THR A 162 13.71 -23.20 -51.38
C THR A 162 13.05 -21.90 -50.91
N ASN A 163 12.55 -21.06 -51.83
CA ASN A 163 11.84 -19.83 -51.47
C ASN A 163 10.54 -20.16 -50.73
N LEU A 164 9.75 -21.11 -51.25
CA LEU A 164 8.49 -21.51 -50.62
C LEU A 164 8.70 -22.14 -49.24
N THR A 165 9.71 -23.00 -49.10
CA THR A 165 10.04 -23.61 -47.80
C THR A 165 10.66 -22.61 -46.82
N THR A 166 11.40 -21.62 -47.30
CA THR A 166 11.89 -20.49 -46.47
C THR A 166 10.73 -19.62 -45.97
N PHE A 167 9.74 -19.36 -46.81
CA PHE A 167 8.51 -18.66 -46.41
C PHE A 167 7.76 -19.41 -45.31
N ASP A 168 7.60 -20.73 -45.45
CA ASP A 168 7.01 -21.58 -44.41
C ASP A 168 7.76 -21.48 -43.07
N ILE A 169 9.10 -21.51 -43.12
CA ILE A 169 9.94 -21.34 -41.93
C ILE A 169 9.67 -19.98 -41.27
N GLN A 170 9.64 -18.89 -42.05
CA GLN A 170 9.38 -17.53 -41.54
C GLN A 170 7.99 -17.36 -40.91
N LEU A 171 6.98 -18.11 -41.37
CA LEU A 171 5.64 -18.09 -40.78
C LEU A 171 5.57 -18.87 -39.46
N VAL A 172 6.35 -19.95 -39.35
CA VAL A 172 6.44 -20.73 -38.12
C VAL A 172 7.26 -20.01 -37.07
N GLU A 173 8.42 -19.47 -37.43
CA GLU A 173 9.32 -18.76 -36.51
C GLU A 173 8.65 -17.55 -35.86
N GLU A 174 7.84 -16.80 -36.61
CA GLU A 174 7.04 -15.68 -36.09
C GLU A 174 6.25 -16.07 -34.84
N THR A 175 5.64 -17.26 -34.83
CA THR A 175 4.84 -17.72 -33.68
C THR A 175 5.68 -18.07 -32.45
N TYR A 176 6.93 -18.50 -32.63
CA TYR A 176 7.86 -18.69 -31.52
C TYR A 176 8.26 -17.33 -30.92
N ILE A 177 8.62 -16.37 -31.77
CA ILE A 177 9.04 -15.03 -31.33
C ILE A 177 7.92 -14.33 -30.55
N GLU A 178 6.68 -14.40 -31.04
CA GLU A 178 5.50 -13.88 -30.33
C GLU A 178 5.34 -14.54 -28.95
N SER A 179 5.42 -15.88 -28.88
CA SER A 179 5.30 -16.64 -27.63
C SER A 179 6.38 -16.26 -26.60
N TYR A 180 7.64 -16.14 -27.03
CA TYR A 180 8.74 -15.73 -26.16
C TYR A 180 8.60 -14.30 -25.67
N THR A 181 8.24 -13.37 -26.56
CA THR A 181 8.05 -11.95 -26.20
C THR A 181 6.93 -11.81 -25.17
N SER A 182 5.80 -12.51 -25.34
CA SER A 182 4.70 -12.48 -24.38
C SER A 182 5.11 -13.02 -23.00
N LYS A 183 5.90 -14.09 -22.94
CA LYS A 183 6.38 -14.66 -21.67
C LYS A 183 7.34 -13.70 -20.95
N MET A 184 8.20 -13.01 -21.69
CA MET A 184 9.15 -12.05 -21.15
C MET A 184 8.44 -10.85 -20.51
N LEU A 185 7.43 -10.29 -21.19
CA LEU A 185 6.62 -9.20 -20.64
C LEU A 185 5.87 -9.61 -19.36
N GLN A 186 5.34 -10.83 -19.32
CA GLN A 186 4.70 -11.37 -18.11
C GLN A 186 5.68 -11.54 -16.95
N MET A 187 6.94 -11.90 -17.23
CA MET A 187 7.95 -12.06 -16.20
C MET A 187 8.32 -10.73 -15.54
N ASP A 188 8.42 -9.65 -16.33
CA ASP A 188 8.67 -8.29 -15.82
C ASP A 188 7.54 -7.82 -14.89
N GLU A 189 6.29 -8.09 -15.26
CA GLU A 189 5.13 -7.78 -14.42
C GLU A 189 5.15 -8.57 -13.10
N ILE A 190 5.53 -9.85 -13.15
CA ILE A 190 5.68 -10.70 -11.95
C ILE A 190 6.79 -10.16 -11.03
N HIS A 191 7.92 -9.71 -11.57
CA HIS A 191 8.99 -9.08 -10.80
C HIS A 191 8.52 -7.83 -10.07
N LYS A 192 7.75 -6.98 -10.75
CA LYS A 192 7.21 -5.77 -10.14
C LYS A 192 6.26 -6.10 -8.99
N ILE A 193 5.38 -7.09 -9.19
CA ILE A 193 4.46 -7.56 -8.15
C ILE A 193 5.23 -8.11 -6.94
N GLU A 194 6.31 -8.86 -7.16
CA GLU A 194 7.15 -9.41 -6.09
C GLU A 194 7.78 -8.29 -5.23
N GLN A 195 8.31 -7.23 -5.85
CA GLN A 195 8.87 -6.08 -5.13
C GLN A 195 7.80 -5.33 -4.32
N GLU A 196 6.62 -5.10 -4.91
CA GLU A 196 5.48 -4.48 -4.22
C GLU A 196 5.01 -5.33 -3.03
N LEU A 197 5.05 -6.66 -3.16
CA LEU A 197 4.67 -7.61 -2.10
C LEU A 197 5.63 -7.52 -0.90
N THR A 198 6.94 -7.49 -1.16
CA THR A 198 7.97 -7.33 -0.13
C THR A 198 7.81 -6.01 0.63
N ALA A 199 7.64 -4.90 -0.10
CA ALA A 199 7.44 -3.58 0.51
C ALA A 199 6.16 -3.51 1.36
N THR A 200 5.09 -4.15 0.89
CA THR A 200 3.82 -4.27 1.62
C THR A 200 4.00 -5.09 2.89
N GLY A 201 4.72 -6.22 2.83
CA GLY A 201 5.04 -7.05 3.99
C GLY A 201 5.76 -6.27 5.09
N HIS A 202 6.81 -5.53 4.75
CA HIS A 202 7.52 -4.68 5.72
C HIS A 202 6.63 -3.61 6.36
N THR A 203 5.78 -2.96 5.56
CA THR A 203 4.85 -1.95 6.06
C THR A 203 3.83 -2.55 7.02
N MET A 204 3.33 -3.76 6.74
CA MET A 204 2.41 -4.46 7.63
C MET A 204 3.04 -4.83 8.97
N VAL A 205 4.30 -5.27 8.99
CA VAL A 205 5.04 -5.52 10.24
C VAL A 205 5.16 -4.25 11.07
N ALA A 206 5.59 -3.14 10.45
CA ALA A 206 5.74 -1.86 11.14
C ALA A 206 4.39 -1.38 11.74
N ASN A 207 3.31 -1.47 10.97
CA ASN A 207 1.97 -1.10 11.44
C ASN A 207 1.50 -2.01 12.58
N ALA A 208 1.81 -3.30 12.55
CA ALA A 208 1.48 -4.23 13.62
C ALA A 208 2.22 -3.87 14.92
N GLU A 209 3.53 -3.58 14.85
CA GLU A 209 4.35 -3.14 15.98
C GLU A 209 3.86 -1.81 16.57
N GLU A 210 3.55 -0.82 15.72
CA GLU A 210 3.01 0.46 16.15
C GLU A 210 1.64 0.28 16.85
N THR A 211 0.76 -0.53 16.26
CA THR A 211 -0.55 -0.85 16.85
C THR A 211 -0.38 -1.52 18.21
N SER A 212 0.56 -2.46 18.33
CA SER A 212 0.85 -3.13 19.61
C SER A 212 1.29 -2.14 20.69
N SER A 213 2.15 -1.18 20.34
CA SER A 213 2.55 -0.10 21.25
C SER A 213 1.36 0.77 21.66
N SER A 214 0.50 1.16 20.73
CA SER A 214 -0.71 1.95 21.04
C SER A 214 -1.66 1.20 21.96
N VAL A 215 -1.85 -0.10 21.76
CA VAL A 215 -2.65 -0.95 22.66
C VAL A 215 -2.11 -0.95 24.08
N GLN A 216 -0.79 -1.02 24.25
CA GLN A 216 -0.18 -0.99 25.59
C GLN A 216 -0.39 0.36 26.28
N GLU A 217 -0.33 1.46 25.53
CA GLU A 217 -0.63 2.79 26.05
C GLU A 217 -2.11 2.92 26.43
N MET A 218 -3.02 2.41 25.59
CA MET A 218 -4.46 2.35 25.87
C MET A 218 -4.77 1.58 27.16
N ALA A 219 -4.10 0.45 27.40
CA ALA A 219 -4.25 -0.31 28.63
C ALA A 219 -3.85 0.50 29.87
N ASN A 220 -2.72 1.23 29.79
CA ASN A 220 -2.26 2.08 30.89
C ASN A 220 -3.22 3.25 31.15
N VAL A 221 -3.73 3.89 30.09
CA VAL A 221 -4.73 4.96 30.20
C VAL A 221 -6.02 4.45 30.84
N SER A 222 -6.47 3.24 30.49
CA SER A 222 -7.66 2.61 31.08
C SER A 222 -7.52 2.41 32.59
N ILE A 223 -6.36 1.95 33.04
CA ILE A 223 -6.05 1.82 34.48
C ILE A 223 -6.11 3.19 35.16
N GLY A 224 -5.51 4.22 34.55
CA GLY A 224 -5.54 5.59 35.09
C GLY A 224 -6.96 6.16 35.20
N ILE A 225 -7.83 5.92 34.21
CA ILE A 225 -9.23 6.37 34.25
C ILE A 225 -9.99 5.62 35.35
N ALA A 226 -9.80 4.31 35.48
CA ALA A 226 -10.44 3.52 36.53
C ALA A 226 -10.08 4.02 37.94
N GLU A 227 -8.80 4.32 38.18
CA GLU A 227 -8.34 4.89 39.45
C GLU A 227 -8.96 6.27 39.71
N ALA A 228 -8.95 7.15 38.70
CA ALA A 228 -9.55 8.48 38.80
C ALA A 228 -11.06 8.42 39.08
N SER A 229 -11.80 7.51 38.44
CA SER A 229 -13.23 7.27 38.69
C SER A 229 -13.51 6.75 40.10
N SER A 230 -12.63 5.88 40.63
CA SER A 230 -12.73 5.43 42.03
C SER A 230 -12.56 6.60 43.00
N LEU A 231 -11.52 7.42 42.82
CA LEU A 231 -11.28 8.60 43.64
C LEU A 231 -12.43 9.61 43.55
N ALA A 232 -12.97 9.84 42.35
CA ALA A 232 -14.12 10.71 42.14
C ALA A 232 -15.37 10.19 42.87
N THR A 233 -15.59 8.88 42.90
CA THR A 233 -16.69 8.24 43.65
C THR A 233 -16.56 8.50 45.15
N ASP A 234 -15.37 8.33 45.71
CA ASP A 234 -15.13 8.56 47.13
C ASP A 234 -15.29 10.03 47.51
N HIS A 235 -14.80 10.94 46.67
CA HIS A 235 -15.03 12.37 46.85
C HIS A 235 -16.52 12.73 46.78
N ALA A 236 -17.26 12.22 45.80
CA ALA A 236 -18.70 12.44 45.67
C ALA A 236 -19.46 11.99 46.92
N LYS A 237 -19.16 10.79 47.44
CA LYS A 237 -19.73 10.28 48.70
C LYS A 237 -19.40 11.18 49.88
N LYS A 238 -18.15 11.68 49.97
CA LYS A 238 -17.76 12.56 51.07
C LYS A 238 -18.49 13.89 51.04
N VAL A 239 -18.67 14.49 49.86
CA VAL A 239 -19.46 15.72 49.71
C VAL A 239 -20.93 15.47 50.07
N GLN A 240 -21.49 14.31 49.70
CA GLN A 240 -22.87 13.95 50.06
C GLN A 240 -23.06 13.88 51.58
N GLU A 241 -22.12 13.24 52.27
CA GLU A 241 -22.13 13.13 53.74
C GLU A 241 -22.08 14.52 54.40
N VAL A 242 -21.18 15.40 53.93
CA VAL A 242 -21.04 16.76 54.46
C VAL A 242 -22.28 17.60 54.17
N ALA A 243 -22.88 17.48 52.99
CA ALA A 243 -24.11 18.18 52.65
C ALA A 243 -25.29 17.73 53.55
N GLN A 244 -25.38 16.44 53.86
CA GLN A 244 -26.41 15.90 54.74
C GLN A 244 -26.23 16.34 56.19
N GLN A 245 -24.99 16.35 56.70
CA GLN A 245 -24.67 16.91 58.03
C GLN A 245 -24.97 18.42 58.09
N GLY A 246 -24.70 19.15 57.01
CA GLY A 246 -25.07 20.56 56.86
C GLY A 246 -26.58 20.76 56.95
N ALA A 247 -27.35 19.92 56.27
CA ALA A 247 -28.82 20.00 56.26
C ALA A 247 -29.42 19.73 57.66
N GLU A 248 -28.87 18.76 58.39
CA GLU A 248 -29.25 18.50 59.79
C GLU A 248 -28.93 19.70 60.70
N THR A 249 -27.76 20.31 60.52
CA THR A 249 -27.35 21.50 61.29
C THR A 249 -28.28 22.68 61.04
N VAL A 250 -28.70 22.89 59.78
CA VAL A 250 -29.68 23.93 59.41
C VAL A 250 -31.02 23.69 60.08
N TYR A 251 -31.50 22.44 60.07
CA TYR A 251 -32.76 22.06 60.72
C TYR A 251 -32.74 22.34 62.23
N LEU A 252 -31.69 21.91 62.93
CA LEU A 252 -31.52 22.18 64.36
C LEU A 252 -31.42 23.68 64.67
N THR A 253 -30.77 24.44 63.79
CA THR A 253 -30.65 25.90 63.95
C THR A 253 -32.01 26.59 63.80
N GLN A 254 -32.84 26.17 62.84
CA GLN A 254 -34.21 26.68 62.70
C GLN A 254 -35.07 26.37 63.94
N GLU A 255 -34.93 25.17 64.53
CA GLU A 255 -35.62 24.82 65.77
C GLU A 255 -35.23 25.78 66.90
N LYS A 256 -33.93 26.06 67.08
CA LYS A 256 -33.44 26.99 68.09
C LYS A 256 -33.85 28.44 67.83
N MET A 257 -33.97 28.85 66.57
CA MET A 257 -34.50 30.17 66.22
C MET A 257 -35.97 30.30 66.62
N ASN A 258 -36.79 29.27 66.42
CA ASN A 258 -38.18 29.25 66.88
C ASN A 258 -38.27 29.30 68.41
N ASP A 259 -37.36 28.62 69.13
CA ASP A 259 -37.26 28.74 70.60
C ASP A 259 -37.00 30.19 71.04
N ILE A 260 -36.16 30.94 70.30
CA ILE A 260 -35.88 32.35 70.58
C ILE A 260 -37.15 33.19 70.37
N VAL A 261 -37.90 33.00 69.28
CA VAL A 261 -39.17 33.70 69.05
C VAL A 261 -40.15 33.50 70.20
N ASN A 262 -40.27 32.27 70.70
CA ASN A 262 -41.13 31.95 71.84
C ASN A 262 -40.69 32.69 73.11
N LYS A 263 -39.39 32.69 73.42
CA LYS A 263 -38.84 33.42 74.57
C LYS A 263 -38.99 34.94 74.45
N MET A 264 -38.83 35.49 73.25
CA MET A 264 -39.04 36.92 72.99
C MET A 264 -40.50 37.32 73.18
N THR A 265 -41.43 36.45 72.79
CA THR A 265 -42.88 36.65 73.04
C THR A 265 -43.18 36.64 74.54
N GLU A 266 -42.58 35.72 75.30
CA GLU A 266 -42.72 35.69 76.76
C GLU A 266 -42.16 36.97 77.41
N LEU A 267 -40.97 37.42 76.97
CA LEU A 267 -40.35 38.64 77.46
C LEU A 267 -41.20 39.87 77.16
N GLN A 268 -41.80 39.94 75.97
CA GLN A 268 -42.74 41.01 75.59
C GLN A 268 -43.94 41.07 76.55
N ASN A 269 -44.54 39.92 76.86
CA ASN A 269 -45.67 39.85 77.79
C ASN A 269 -45.27 40.29 79.20
N LYS A 270 -44.11 39.85 79.70
CA LYS A 270 -43.59 40.24 81.02
C LYS A 270 -43.24 41.73 81.09
N ALA A 271 -42.67 42.28 80.02
CA ALA A 271 -42.41 43.71 79.90
C ALA A 271 -43.71 44.53 79.96
N GLN A 272 -44.77 44.08 79.28
CA GLN A 272 -46.10 44.70 79.33
C GLN A 272 -46.74 44.62 80.74
N GLU A 273 -46.60 43.49 81.44
CA GLU A 273 -47.04 43.37 82.85
C GLU A 273 -46.35 44.39 83.76
N ILE A 274 -45.02 44.57 83.62
CA ILE A 274 -44.25 45.56 84.39
C ILE A 274 -44.66 46.99 84.01
N HIS A 275 -44.91 47.26 82.72
CA HIS A 275 -45.38 48.55 82.26
C HIS A 275 -46.70 48.93 82.95
N ALA A 276 -47.70 48.05 82.86
CA ALA A 276 -49.02 48.25 83.48
C ALA A 276 -48.93 48.36 85.01
N GLY A 277 -48.04 47.58 85.65
CA GLY A 277 -47.75 47.70 87.08
C GLY A 277 -47.14 49.06 87.45
N SER A 278 -46.21 49.57 86.64
CA SER A 278 -45.55 50.86 86.85
C SER A 278 -46.52 52.03 86.68
N GLU A 279 -47.44 51.97 85.72
CA GLU A 279 -48.52 52.97 85.56
C GLU A 279 -49.41 53.04 86.81
N LYS A 280 -49.89 51.89 87.30
CA LYS A 280 -50.69 51.82 88.54
C LYS A 280 -49.94 52.37 89.75
N ILE A 281 -48.65 52.09 89.89
CA ILE A 281 -47.84 52.67 90.96
C ILE A 281 -47.75 54.19 90.79
N GLY A 282 -47.55 54.69 89.57
CA GLY A 282 -47.55 56.12 89.26
C GLY A 282 -48.85 56.82 89.70
N GLU A 283 -50.02 56.20 89.45
CA GLU A 283 -51.31 56.70 89.91
C GLU A 283 -51.40 56.78 91.45
N ILE A 284 -50.95 55.73 92.14
CA ILE A 284 -50.92 55.68 93.62
C ILE A 284 -49.99 56.77 94.17
N ILE A 285 -48.80 56.93 93.60
CA ILE A 285 -47.83 57.93 94.04
C ILE A 285 -48.39 59.35 93.84
N SER A 286 -49.07 59.62 92.73
CA SER A 286 -49.76 60.89 92.49
C SER A 286 -50.84 61.18 93.56
N LEU A 287 -51.64 60.16 93.90
CA LEU A 287 -52.63 60.26 94.98
C LEU A 287 -51.97 60.56 96.34
N ILE A 288 -50.93 59.82 96.72
CA ILE A 288 -50.23 60.04 98.00
C ILE A 288 -49.53 61.40 97.99
N HIS A 289 -48.99 61.85 96.87
CA HIS A 289 -48.39 63.18 96.76
C HIS A 289 -49.44 64.27 96.99
N GLY A 290 -50.65 64.07 96.46
CA GLY A 290 -51.83 64.90 96.74
C GLY A 290 -52.20 64.92 98.23
N ILE A 291 -52.24 63.75 98.88
CA ILE A 291 -52.51 63.62 100.32
C ILE A 291 -51.43 64.33 101.13
N ALA A 292 -50.15 64.07 100.88
CA ALA A 292 -49.04 64.70 101.59
C ALA A 292 -49.04 66.23 101.42
N LYS A 293 -49.41 66.74 100.24
CA LYS A 293 -49.61 68.18 100.01
C LYS A 293 -50.76 68.74 100.86
N GLN A 294 -51.90 68.06 100.91
CA GLN A 294 -53.03 68.44 101.76
C GLN A 294 -52.66 68.38 103.25
N THR A 295 -51.94 67.34 103.69
CA THR A 295 -51.45 67.19 105.06
C THR A 295 -50.50 68.33 105.43
N ASN A 296 -49.61 68.74 104.51
CA ASN A 296 -48.72 69.89 104.71
C ASN A 296 -49.51 71.21 104.88
N ILE A 297 -50.57 71.41 104.09
CA ILE A 297 -51.47 72.58 104.20
C ILE A 297 -52.26 72.54 105.52
N LEU A 298 -52.79 71.38 105.91
CA LEU A 298 -53.49 71.19 107.19
C LEU A 298 -52.56 71.46 108.38
N ALA A 299 -51.33 70.94 108.33
CA ALA A 299 -50.31 71.17 109.35
C ALA A 299 -49.87 72.64 109.43
N LEU A 300 -49.79 73.33 108.29
CA LEU A 300 -49.55 74.77 108.24
C LEU A 300 -50.70 75.56 108.88
N ASN A 301 -51.95 75.24 108.55
CA ASN A 301 -53.13 75.86 109.16
C ASN A 301 -53.17 75.62 110.67
N ALA A 302 -52.89 74.39 111.12
CA ALA A 302 -52.80 74.05 112.54
C ALA A 302 -51.65 74.78 113.24
N SER A 303 -50.51 74.99 112.57
CA SER A 303 -49.39 75.77 113.11
C SER A 303 -49.75 77.25 113.28
N ILE A 304 -50.50 77.82 112.32
CA ILE A 304 -51.01 79.20 112.40
C ILE A 304 -52.00 79.36 113.56
N GLU A 305 -52.96 78.43 113.70
CA GLU A 305 -53.95 78.50 114.78
C GLU A 305 -53.31 78.28 116.16
N SER A 306 -52.28 77.42 116.24
CA SER A 306 -51.48 77.23 117.46
C SER A 306 -50.71 78.49 117.85
N ALA A 307 -50.18 79.25 116.87
CA ALA A 307 -49.55 80.55 117.13
C ALA A 307 -50.56 81.62 117.58
N ARG A 308 -51.81 81.52 117.10
CA ARG A 308 -52.93 82.41 117.47
C ARG A 308 -53.45 82.18 118.89
N ALA A 309 -53.35 80.97 119.41
CA ALA A 309 -53.75 80.58 120.77
C ALA A 309 -52.73 80.94 121.87
N GLY A 310 -51.58 81.55 121.53
CA GLY A 310 -50.59 82.05 122.50
C GLY A 310 -49.97 80.95 123.39
N GLU A 311 -49.85 81.19 124.69
CA GLU A 311 -49.23 80.26 125.67
C GLU A 311 -49.93 78.88 125.71
N HIS A 312 -51.24 78.81 125.45
CA HIS A 312 -52.01 77.57 125.45
C HIS A 312 -51.80 76.69 124.19
N GLY A 313 -51.24 77.25 123.11
CA GLY A 313 -51.02 76.56 121.84
C GLY A 313 -49.64 75.91 121.67
N ARG A 314 -48.71 76.09 122.62
CA ARG A 314 -47.30 75.65 122.49
C ARG A 314 -47.13 74.16 122.20
N GLY A 315 -47.88 73.28 122.88
CA GLY A 315 -47.81 71.84 122.65
C GLY A 315 -48.34 71.43 121.26
N PHE A 316 -49.42 72.06 120.81
CA PHE A 316 -50.01 71.83 119.48
C PHE A 316 -49.11 72.36 118.35
N ALA A 317 -48.42 73.49 118.56
CA ALA A 317 -47.48 74.05 117.57
C ALA A 317 -46.32 73.10 117.25
N VAL A 318 -45.80 72.38 118.25
CA VAL A 318 -44.74 71.38 118.06
C VAL A 318 -45.24 70.22 117.21
N VAL A 319 -46.43 69.68 117.53
CA VAL A 319 -47.03 68.58 116.75
C VAL A 319 -47.33 69.03 115.31
N ALA A 320 -47.87 70.23 115.12
CA ALA A 320 -48.17 70.75 113.79
C ALA A 320 -46.91 70.96 112.93
N ASN A 321 -45.81 71.47 113.52
CA ASN A 321 -44.53 71.56 112.80
C ASN A 321 -43.94 70.17 112.48
N GLU A 322 -44.08 69.19 113.37
CA GLU A 322 -43.61 67.82 113.11
C GLU A 322 -44.40 67.16 111.98
N VAL A 323 -45.74 67.33 111.95
CA VAL A 323 -46.59 66.85 110.84
C VAL A 323 -46.25 67.56 109.52
N LYS A 324 -45.93 68.87 109.56
CA LYS A 324 -45.48 69.63 108.38
C LYS A 324 -44.16 69.09 107.83
N ASN A 325 -43.18 68.87 108.72
CA ASN A 325 -41.89 68.30 108.34
C ASN A 325 -42.03 66.87 107.81
N LEU A 326 -42.90 66.04 108.42
CA LEU A 326 -43.20 64.70 107.95
C LEU A 326 -43.83 64.73 106.56
N ALA A 327 -44.84 65.58 106.34
CA ALA A 327 -45.48 65.75 105.04
C ALA A 327 -44.50 66.20 103.95
N GLY A 328 -43.61 67.15 104.27
CA GLY A 328 -42.55 67.59 103.36
C GLY A 328 -41.52 66.49 103.05
N ARG A 329 -41.11 65.69 104.04
CA ARG A 329 -40.25 64.52 103.83
C ARG A 329 -40.94 63.46 102.97
N THR A 330 -42.23 63.23 103.18
CA THR A 330 -43.05 62.32 102.36
C THR A 330 -43.13 62.81 100.91
N GLN A 331 -43.37 64.10 100.68
CA GLN A 331 -43.38 64.65 99.31
C GLN A 331 -42.05 64.44 98.59
N LYS A 332 -40.93 64.71 99.25
CA LYS A 332 -39.59 64.49 98.67
C LYS A 332 -39.33 63.02 98.35
N ALA A 333 -39.69 62.12 99.26
CA ALA A 333 -39.57 60.68 99.01
C ALA A 333 -40.46 60.21 97.83
N LEU A 334 -41.63 60.81 97.64
CA LEU A 334 -42.52 60.52 96.51
C LEU A 334 -41.98 61.06 95.18
N GLU A 335 -41.30 62.22 95.18
CA GLU A 335 -40.58 62.72 93.99
C GLU A 335 -39.46 61.74 93.58
N ASP A 336 -38.69 61.25 94.54
CA ASP A 336 -37.65 60.24 94.29
C ASP A 336 -38.25 58.93 93.72
N ILE A 337 -39.37 58.45 94.28
CA ILE A 337 -40.07 57.26 93.75
C ILE A 337 -40.64 57.52 92.35
N THR A 338 -41.18 58.72 92.10
CA THR A 338 -41.71 59.10 90.77
C THR A 338 -40.61 59.01 89.72
N ASN A 339 -39.41 59.50 90.03
CA ASN A 339 -38.25 59.40 89.14
C ASN A 339 -37.85 57.94 88.88
N LEU A 340 -37.88 57.07 89.90
CA LEU A 340 -37.62 55.63 89.74
C LEU A 340 -38.66 54.93 88.86
N ILE A 341 -39.95 55.30 88.97
CA ILE A 341 -41.02 54.76 88.12
C ILE A 341 -40.85 55.20 86.66
N LEU A 342 -40.53 56.48 86.43
CA LEU A 342 -40.22 56.98 85.08
C LEU A 342 -39.03 56.24 84.47
N LEU A 343 -37.96 56.02 85.24
CA LEU A 343 -36.80 55.25 84.81
C LEU A 343 -37.18 53.78 84.48
N SER A 344 -38.04 53.16 85.29
CA SER A 344 -38.57 51.82 85.05
C SER A 344 -39.36 51.75 83.75
N GLN A 345 -40.27 52.71 83.51
CA GLN A 345 -41.04 52.80 82.27
C GLN A 345 -40.14 52.98 81.04
N GLN A 346 -39.13 53.87 81.12
CA GLN A 346 -38.13 54.04 80.06
C GLN A 346 -37.36 52.75 79.78
N SER A 347 -36.97 52.02 80.84
CA SER A 347 -36.25 50.75 80.73
C SER A 347 -37.09 49.67 80.06
N VAL A 348 -38.39 49.60 80.38
CA VAL A 348 -39.35 48.69 79.72
C VAL A 348 -39.54 49.03 78.25
N GLN A 349 -39.64 50.32 77.91
CA GLN A 349 -39.75 50.75 76.51
C GLN A 349 -38.50 50.35 75.70
N ALA A 350 -37.30 50.60 76.24
CA ALA A 350 -36.05 50.16 75.62
C ALA A 350 -35.99 48.62 75.47
N MET A 351 -36.51 47.87 76.44
CA MET A 351 -36.60 46.41 76.36
C MET A 351 -37.52 45.95 75.20
N LEU A 352 -38.67 46.59 75.01
CA LEU A 352 -39.60 46.27 73.92
C LEU A 352 -38.99 46.57 72.53
N GLU A 353 -38.19 47.63 72.41
CA GLU A 353 -37.45 47.94 71.18
C GLU A 353 -36.40 46.84 70.88
N VAL A 354 -35.66 46.38 71.89
CA VAL A 354 -34.71 45.27 71.74
C VAL A 354 -35.41 43.97 71.34
N VAL A 355 -36.57 43.68 71.92
CA VAL A 355 -37.39 42.50 71.53
C VAL A 355 -37.81 42.59 70.06
N ALA A 356 -38.31 43.73 69.61
CA ALA A 356 -38.71 43.94 68.23
C ALA A 356 -37.54 43.74 67.25
N SER A 357 -36.39 44.36 67.53
CA SER A 357 -35.18 44.21 66.72
C SER A 357 -34.64 42.77 66.71
N THR A 358 -34.74 42.07 67.85
CA THR A 358 -34.31 40.66 67.93
C THR A 358 -35.21 39.75 67.10
N ASN A 359 -36.53 39.96 67.14
CA ASN A 359 -37.48 39.22 66.31
C ASN A 359 -37.23 39.42 64.81
N GLU A 360 -36.93 40.65 64.38
CA GLU A 360 -36.54 40.94 62.99
C GLU A 360 -35.27 40.20 62.59
N THR A 361 -34.25 40.19 63.46
CA THR A 361 -32.99 39.49 63.23
C THR A 361 -33.20 37.97 63.10
N VAL A 362 -34.05 37.38 63.94
CA VAL A 362 -34.39 35.95 63.89
C VAL A 362 -35.16 35.61 62.61
N LEU A 363 -36.09 36.48 62.16
CA LEU A 363 -36.80 36.31 60.90
C LEU A 363 -35.84 36.25 59.71
N LEU A 364 -34.90 37.19 59.64
CA LEU A 364 -33.86 37.21 58.61
C LEU A 364 -32.98 35.97 58.67
N GLY A 365 -32.59 35.53 59.88
CA GLY A 365 -31.85 34.29 60.08
C GLY A 365 -32.60 33.05 59.57
N ASN A 366 -33.90 32.94 59.85
CA ASN A 366 -34.74 31.86 59.34
C ASN A 366 -34.85 31.85 57.81
N GLN A 367 -34.99 33.02 57.18
CA GLN A 367 -34.98 33.13 55.72
C GLN A 367 -33.66 32.67 55.11
N GLN A 368 -32.52 33.03 55.73
CA GLN A 368 -31.21 32.56 55.29
C GLN A 368 -31.06 31.04 55.44
N MET A 369 -31.55 30.47 56.55
CA MET A 369 -31.53 29.02 56.77
C MET A 369 -32.39 28.27 55.74
N GLN A 370 -33.56 28.78 55.40
CA GLN A 370 -34.39 28.18 54.32
C GLN A 370 -33.68 28.19 52.97
N LYS A 371 -33.01 29.30 52.63
CA LYS A 371 -32.22 29.38 51.40
C LYS A 371 -31.09 28.36 51.38
N LEU A 372 -30.34 28.26 52.48
CA LEU A 372 -29.25 27.30 52.63
C LEU A 372 -29.75 25.84 52.53
N GLN A 373 -30.94 25.56 53.06
CA GLN A 373 -31.56 24.24 52.94
C GLN A 373 -31.84 23.84 51.48
N GLU A 374 -32.35 24.76 50.65
CA GLU A 374 -32.57 24.50 49.22
C GLU A 374 -31.24 24.32 48.47
N GLU A 375 -30.24 25.18 48.75
CA GLU A 375 -28.89 25.06 48.16
C GLU A 375 -28.23 23.70 48.48
N LEU A 376 -28.38 23.19 49.71
CA LEU A 376 -27.87 21.88 50.10
C LEU A 376 -28.60 20.72 49.39
N LYS A 377 -29.91 20.86 49.17
CA LYS A 377 -30.72 19.87 48.45
C LYS A 377 -30.35 19.81 46.96
N GLU A 378 -30.13 20.96 46.34
CA GLU A 378 -29.60 21.04 44.97
C GLU A 378 -28.21 20.38 44.89
N MET A 379 -27.34 20.62 45.88
CA MET A 379 -26.02 19.98 45.95
C MET A 379 -26.12 18.45 45.99
N VAL A 380 -26.97 17.88 46.85
CA VAL A 380 -27.18 16.42 46.92
C VAL A 380 -27.68 15.86 45.58
N THR A 381 -28.60 16.56 44.92
CA THR A 381 -29.11 16.17 43.60
C THR A 381 -28.01 16.20 42.53
N GLY A 382 -27.15 17.23 42.56
CA GLY A 382 -25.99 17.34 41.67
C GLY A 382 -24.97 16.22 41.89
N ILE A 383 -24.77 15.78 43.13
CA ILE A 383 -23.87 14.67 43.47
C ILE A 383 -24.41 13.34 42.95
N ASP A 384 -25.73 13.09 43.04
CA ASP A 384 -26.35 11.88 42.47
C ASP A 384 -26.13 11.80 40.95
N SER A 385 -26.30 12.93 40.25
CA SER A 385 -25.98 13.05 38.83
C SER A 385 -24.50 12.75 38.54
N ASN A 386 -23.58 13.28 39.34
CA ASN A 386 -22.14 12.97 39.19
C ASN A 386 -21.83 11.48 39.39
N LEU A 387 -22.47 10.83 40.37
CA LEU A 387 -22.29 9.39 40.60
C LEU A 387 -22.81 8.56 39.41
N GLN A 388 -23.93 8.95 38.78
CA GLN A 388 -24.43 8.31 37.56
C GLN A 388 -23.48 8.50 36.37
N GLN A 389 -22.89 9.68 36.22
CA GLN A 389 -21.88 9.95 35.20
C GLN A 389 -20.63 9.09 35.43
N ILE A 390 -20.13 9.00 36.67
CA ILE A 390 -18.97 8.15 37.00
C ILE A 390 -19.29 6.67 36.71
N SER A 391 -20.50 6.20 37.01
CA SER A 391 -20.93 4.84 36.64
C SER A 391 -20.90 4.60 35.13
N THR A 392 -21.29 5.60 34.34
CA THR A 392 -21.23 5.52 32.86
C THR A 392 -19.78 5.47 32.38
N ILE A 393 -18.89 6.28 32.98
CA ILE A 393 -17.45 6.26 32.68
C ILE A 393 -16.87 4.87 32.97
N ASN A 394 -17.21 4.25 34.10
CA ASN A 394 -16.71 2.90 34.42
C ASN A 394 -17.14 1.85 33.38
N GLN A 395 -18.39 1.91 32.88
CA GLN A 395 -18.84 1.04 31.80
C GLN A 395 -18.07 1.28 30.50
N GLN A 396 -17.74 2.54 30.19
CA GLN A 396 -16.92 2.88 29.02
C GLN A 396 -15.48 2.36 29.15
N VAL A 397 -14.90 2.38 30.36
CA VAL A 397 -13.57 1.82 30.63
C VAL A 397 -13.56 0.30 30.41
N GLU A 398 -14.58 -0.41 30.86
CA GLU A 398 -14.71 -1.86 30.61
C GLU A 398 -14.79 -2.17 29.11
N GLN A 399 -15.63 -1.43 28.36
CA GLN A 399 -15.72 -1.59 26.90
C GLN A 399 -14.40 -1.26 26.20
N PHE A 400 -13.71 -0.21 26.64
CA PHE A 400 -12.43 0.21 26.08
C PHE A 400 -11.32 -0.82 26.34
N THR A 401 -11.35 -1.48 27.50
CA THR A 401 -10.44 -2.59 27.83
C THR A 401 -10.67 -3.78 26.90
N ALA A 402 -11.92 -4.20 26.70
CA ALA A 402 -12.26 -5.29 25.78
C ALA A 402 -11.86 -4.97 24.34
N MET A 403 -12.10 -3.75 23.88
CA MET A 403 -11.69 -3.30 22.54
C MET A 403 -10.17 -3.30 22.39
N SER A 404 -9.41 -2.96 23.45
CA SER A 404 -7.95 -3.01 23.43
C SER A 404 -7.42 -4.44 23.28
N GLU A 405 -8.06 -5.42 23.93
CA GLU A 405 -7.72 -6.85 23.79
C GLU A 405 -8.00 -7.36 22.37
N GLU A 406 -9.13 -6.98 21.77
CA GLU A 406 -9.44 -7.31 20.38
C GLU A 406 -8.41 -6.70 19.41
N LEU A 407 -8.02 -5.44 19.64
CA LEU A 407 -7.01 -4.77 18.82
C LEU A 407 -5.63 -5.43 18.94
N ALA A 408 -5.29 -5.93 20.13
CA ALA A 408 -4.07 -6.71 20.36
C ALA A 408 -4.06 -7.99 19.51
N SER A 409 -5.17 -8.74 19.53
CA SER A 409 -5.33 -9.96 18.73
C SER A 409 -5.23 -9.67 17.23
N ALA A 410 -5.93 -8.63 16.76
CA ALA A 410 -5.89 -8.23 15.36
C ALA A 410 -4.48 -7.80 14.92
N SER A 411 -3.74 -7.07 15.77
CA SER A 411 -2.34 -6.70 15.52
C SER A 411 -1.45 -7.94 15.37
N GLN A 412 -1.64 -8.96 16.20
CA GLN A 412 -0.89 -10.22 16.10
C GLN A 412 -1.23 -10.99 14.81
N GLU A 413 -2.49 -11.03 14.39
CA GLU A 413 -2.90 -11.62 13.11
C GLU A 413 -2.28 -10.88 11.90
N VAL A 414 -2.21 -9.55 11.95
CA VAL A 414 -1.56 -8.75 10.90
C VAL A 414 -0.06 -9.05 10.84
N ALA A 415 0.62 -9.19 11.99
CA ALA A 415 2.03 -9.56 12.04
C ALA A 415 2.27 -10.96 11.44
N GLU A 416 1.42 -11.94 11.75
CA GLU A 416 1.48 -13.28 11.17
C GLU A 416 1.26 -13.27 9.65
N LEU A 417 0.25 -12.53 9.19
CA LEU A 417 -0.03 -12.36 7.76
C LEU A 417 1.15 -11.71 7.03
N ALA A 418 1.80 -10.73 7.65
CA ALA A 418 2.99 -10.09 7.10
C ALA A 418 4.17 -11.06 6.99
N GLY A 419 4.37 -11.93 7.99
CA GLY A 419 5.36 -13.01 7.94
C GLY A 419 5.09 -13.98 6.79
N ASN A 420 3.85 -14.46 6.66
CA ASN A 420 3.44 -15.34 5.57
C ASN A 420 3.60 -14.68 4.19
N LEU A 421 3.36 -13.36 4.10
CA LEU A 421 3.52 -12.59 2.88
C LEU A 421 5.00 -12.51 2.46
N ASN A 422 5.89 -12.30 3.44
CA ASN A 422 7.33 -12.27 3.21
C ASN A 422 7.86 -13.62 2.73
N ASP A 423 7.44 -14.72 3.37
CA ASP A 423 7.80 -16.09 2.96
C ASP A 423 7.31 -16.40 1.52
N LEU A 424 6.10 -15.93 1.18
CA LEU A 424 5.57 -16.07 -0.16
C LEU A 424 6.38 -15.26 -1.18
N SER A 425 6.79 -14.04 -0.84
CA SER A 425 7.62 -13.20 -1.70
C SER A 425 8.98 -13.87 -1.95
N GLU A 426 9.63 -14.40 -0.92
CA GLU A 426 10.91 -15.11 -1.06
C GLU A 426 10.78 -16.36 -1.96
N SER A 427 9.70 -17.12 -1.79
CA SER A 427 9.39 -18.28 -2.64
C SER A 427 9.13 -17.88 -4.10
N LEU A 428 8.45 -16.74 -4.32
CA LEU A 428 8.20 -16.18 -5.64
C LEU A 428 9.52 -15.72 -6.29
N ALA A 429 10.34 -14.95 -5.57
CA ALA A 429 11.65 -14.49 -6.02
C ALA A 429 12.53 -15.67 -6.47
N LYS A 430 12.56 -16.76 -5.69
CA LYS A 430 13.27 -17.98 -6.05
C LYS A 430 12.74 -18.61 -7.34
N LYS A 431 11.42 -18.71 -7.51
CA LYS A 431 10.82 -19.25 -8.74
C LYS A 431 11.11 -18.38 -9.96
N ILE A 432 11.14 -17.06 -9.80
CA ILE A 432 11.52 -16.16 -10.89
C ILE A 432 12.98 -16.43 -11.27
N GLN A 433 13.88 -16.48 -10.29
CA GLN A 433 15.30 -16.79 -10.52
C GLN A 433 15.51 -18.15 -11.21
N ASP A 434 14.77 -19.19 -10.81
CA ASP A 434 14.81 -20.52 -11.44
C ASP A 434 14.31 -20.47 -12.90
N THR A 435 13.37 -19.57 -13.21
CA THR A 435 12.80 -19.42 -14.57
C THR A 435 13.71 -18.57 -15.47
N GLU A 436 14.47 -17.64 -14.89
CA GLU A 436 15.48 -16.84 -15.58
C GLU A 436 16.79 -17.60 -15.86
N HIS A 437 17.00 -18.79 -15.28
CA HIS A 437 18.17 -19.63 -15.56
C HIS A 437 18.25 -20.17 -17.02
N ASN A 438 17.35 -19.72 -17.92
CA ASN A 438 17.46 -19.82 -19.38
C ASN A 438 18.22 -18.63 -20.02
N ARG A 439 19.09 -17.94 -19.27
CA ARG A 439 20.01 -16.90 -19.79
C ARG A 439 21.04 -17.50 -20.75
N VAL A 440 21.48 -16.72 -21.74
CA VAL A 440 22.55 -17.12 -22.66
C VAL A 440 23.86 -17.14 -21.87
N GLU A 441 24.49 -18.31 -21.76
CA GLU A 441 25.77 -18.43 -21.07
C GLU A 441 26.89 -17.73 -21.84
N PRO A 442 27.87 -17.09 -21.16
CA PRO A 442 29.08 -16.61 -21.79
C PRO A 442 29.80 -17.75 -22.53
N ILE A 443 30.30 -17.44 -23.72
CA ILE A 443 31.05 -18.37 -24.56
C ILE A 443 32.32 -18.81 -23.81
N GLN A 444 32.43 -20.12 -23.61
CA GLN A 444 33.66 -20.73 -23.12
C GLN A 444 34.63 -20.96 -24.29
N TRP A 445 35.88 -20.49 -24.16
CA TRP A 445 36.90 -20.76 -25.17
C TRP A 445 37.26 -22.25 -25.16
N THR A 446 37.04 -22.93 -26.27
CA THR A 446 37.26 -24.38 -26.43
C THR A 446 38.19 -24.65 -27.62
N ALA A 447 38.83 -25.82 -27.66
CA ALA A 447 39.81 -26.18 -28.69
C ALA A 447 39.25 -26.18 -30.13
N ASN A 448 37.94 -26.26 -30.32
CA ASN A 448 37.26 -26.14 -31.62
C ASN A 448 37.16 -24.70 -32.13
N LEU A 449 37.50 -23.70 -31.32
CA LEU A 449 37.61 -22.29 -31.70
C LEU A 449 39.08 -21.90 -32.01
N GLU A 450 40.01 -22.85 -31.86
CA GLU A 450 41.41 -22.66 -32.23
C GLU A 450 41.64 -23.08 -33.68
N VAL A 451 42.10 -22.15 -34.50
CA VAL A 451 42.49 -22.39 -35.90
C VAL A 451 43.95 -22.82 -36.01
N GLY A 452 44.74 -22.63 -34.94
CA GLY A 452 46.14 -23.05 -34.88
C GLY A 452 47.12 -22.06 -35.51
N VAL A 453 46.68 -20.81 -35.67
CA VAL A 453 47.51 -19.67 -36.06
C VAL A 453 47.51 -18.69 -34.89
N PRO A 454 48.62 -18.57 -34.12
CA PRO A 454 48.61 -17.89 -32.82
C PRO A 454 48.06 -16.46 -32.83
N GLU A 455 48.33 -15.70 -33.89
CA GLU A 455 47.85 -14.33 -34.00
C GLU A 455 46.33 -14.25 -34.25
N ILE A 456 45.80 -15.14 -35.09
CA ILE A 456 44.37 -15.24 -35.37
C ILE A 456 43.62 -15.78 -34.15
N ASP A 457 44.18 -16.78 -33.47
CA ASP A 457 43.62 -17.32 -32.22
C ASP A 457 43.59 -16.24 -31.11
N ARG A 458 44.58 -15.35 -31.06
CA ARG A 458 44.58 -14.20 -30.14
C ARG A 458 43.47 -13.21 -30.48
N GLN A 459 43.26 -12.92 -31.76
CA GLN A 459 42.21 -12.01 -32.23
C GLN A 459 40.80 -12.56 -31.97
N HIS A 460 40.59 -13.85 -32.21
CA HIS A 460 39.35 -14.55 -31.88
C HIS A 460 39.04 -14.52 -30.38
N LYS A 461 40.05 -14.69 -29.52
CA LYS A 461 39.87 -14.61 -28.06
C LYS A 461 39.39 -13.22 -27.61
N GLU A 462 39.93 -12.15 -28.19
CA GLU A 462 39.47 -10.78 -27.90
C GLU A 462 38.03 -10.56 -28.38
N LEU A 463 37.68 -11.05 -29.58
CA LEU A 463 36.29 -11.00 -30.08
C LEU A 463 35.31 -11.71 -29.14
N VAL A 464 35.67 -12.90 -28.66
CA VAL A 464 34.88 -13.67 -27.69
C VAL A 464 34.78 -12.95 -26.35
N ASP A 465 35.85 -12.33 -25.85
CA ASP A 465 35.83 -11.57 -24.60
C ASP A 465 34.86 -10.38 -24.67
N ARG A 466 34.89 -9.62 -25.77
CA ARG A 466 33.97 -8.50 -25.98
C ARG A 466 32.53 -8.94 -26.12
N LEU A 467 32.28 -10.07 -26.79
CA LEU A 467 30.94 -10.64 -26.86
C LEU A 467 30.46 -11.12 -25.48
N ASN A 468 31.35 -11.71 -24.67
CA ASN A 468 31.03 -12.16 -23.32
C ASN A 468 30.70 -11.00 -22.37
N ARG A 469 31.41 -9.87 -22.46
CA ARG A 469 31.07 -8.66 -21.69
C ARG A 469 29.67 -8.16 -22.03
N PHE A 470 29.34 -8.13 -23.32
CA PHE A 470 27.99 -7.82 -23.77
C PHE A 470 26.95 -8.83 -23.28
N ILE A 471 27.23 -10.14 -23.31
CA ILE A 471 26.31 -11.18 -22.78
C ILE A 471 26.08 -10.99 -21.28
N ILE A 472 27.13 -10.68 -20.51
CA ILE A 472 27.04 -10.43 -19.07
C ILE A 472 26.21 -9.16 -18.80
N ALA A 473 26.49 -8.07 -19.51
CA ALA A 473 25.72 -6.83 -19.39
C ALA A 473 24.25 -7.04 -19.76
N PHE A 474 23.96 -7.78 -20.83
CA PHE A 474 22.60 -8.14 -21.25
C PHE A 474 21.88 -9.00 -20.21
N ASN A 475 22.55 -10.01 -19.66
CA ASN A 475 21.99 -10.83 -18.59
C ASN A 475 21.70 -10.00 -17.31
N ASN A 476 22.38 -8.87 -17.12
CA ASN A 476 22.22 -7.99 -15.96
C ASN A 476 21.31 -6.77 -16.22
N GLY A 477 20.74 -6.62 -17.43
CA GLY A 477 19.91 -5.45 -17.78
C GLY A 477 20.70 -4.14 -17.98
N GLU A 478 22.01 -4.24 -18.19
CA GLU A 478 22.97 -3.14 -18.34
C GLU A 478 23.40 -2.95 -19.80
N GLU A 479 22.60 -3.40 -20.77
CA GLU A 479 22.99 -3.50 -22.18
C GLU A 479 23.14 -2.15 -22.90
N LYS A 480 22.58 -1.05 -22.38
CA LYS A 480 22.50 0.22 -23.11
C LYS A 480 23.86 0.80 -23.49
N GLU A 481 24.80 0.78 -22.56
CA GLU A 481 26.16 1.27 -22.81
C GLU A 481 26.98 0.24 -23.57
N GLU A 482 26.84 -1.04 -23.22
CA GLU A 482 27.68 -2.11 -23.75
C GLU A 482 27.36 -2.46 -25.21
N VAL A 483 26.12 -2.27 -25.67
CA VAL A 483 25.75 -2.38 -27.10
C VAL A 483 26.54 -1.38 -27.94
N GLY A 484 26.64 -0.13 -27.49
CA GLY A 484 27.38 0.92 -28.21
C GLY A 484 28.88 0.63 -28.23
N ASN A 485 29.42 0.16 -27.10
CA ASN A 485 30.82 -0.24 -26.97
C ASN A 485 31.17 -1.41 -27.90
N LEU A 486 30.32 -2.45 -27.92
CA LEU A 486 30.52 -3.63 -28.77
C LEU A 486 30.48 -3.26 -30.25
N LEU A 487 29.48 -2.48 -30.69
CA LEU A 487 29.38 -2.07 -32.10
C LEU A 487 30.60 -1.27 -32.55
N LYS A 488 31.04 -0.32 -31.73
CA LYS A 488 32.23 0.50 -32.01
C LYS A 488 33.52 -0.34 -32.07
N PHE A 489 33.63 -1.33 -31.19
CA PHE A 489 34.72 -2.30 -31.22
C PHE A 489 34.69 -3.09 -32.53
N LEU A 490 33.55 -3.68 -32.87
CA LEU A 490 33.39 -4.51 -34.07
C LEU A 490 33.69 -3.73 -35.36
N GLU A 491 33.23 -2.49 -35.49
CA GLU A 491 33.47 -1.66 -36.69
C GLU A 491 34.95 -1.54 -37.09
N ASN A 492 35.83 -1.48 -36.10
CA ASN A 492 37.26 -1.32 -36.34
C ASN A 492 37.98 -2.67 -36.34
N TYR A 493 37.66 -3.50 -35.35
CA TYR A 493 38.40 -4.72 -35.06
C TYR A 493 38.21 -5.81 -36.13
N ILE A 494 36.98 -5.99 -36.64
CA ILE A 494 36.72 -7.05 -37.63
C ILE A 494 37.41 -6.75 -38.96
N ILE A 495 37.55 -5.47 -39.33
CA ILE A 495 38.21 -5.06 -40.58
C ILE A 495 39.70 -5.41 -40.51
N GLU A 496 40.36 -5.07 -39.41
CA GLU A 496 41.77 -5.40 -39.19
C GLU A 496 41.99 -6.93 -39.15
N HIS A 497 41.18 -7.63 -38.36
CA HIS A 497 41.23 -9.08 -38.23
C HIS A 497 41.05 -9.80 -39.59
N PHE A 498 40.04 -9.43 -40.37
CA PHE A 498 39.81 -10.03 -41.70
C PHE A 498 40.93 -9.72 -42.68
N GLN A 499 41.54 -8.53 -42.62
CA GLN A 499 42.68 -8.20 -43.47
C GLN A 499 43.90 -9.08 -43.15
N ASP A 500 44.16 -9.32 -41.87
CA ASP A 500 45.25 -10.20 -41.42
C ASP A 500 45.02 -11.65 -41.88
N GLU A 501 43.80 -12.15 -41.72
CA GLU A 501 43.45 -13.51 -42.15
C GLU A 501 43.49 -13.67 -43.68
N GLU A 502 42.96 -12.70 -44.43
CA GLU A 502 43.03 -12.68 -45.89
C GLU A 502 44.46 -12.55 -46.41
N ALA A 503 45.33 -11.81 -45.71
CA ALA A 503 46.74 -11.73 -46.02
C ALA A 503 47.44 -13.08 -45.82
N LEU A 504 47.09 -13.81 -44.75
CA LEU A 504 47.58 -15.18 -44.53
C LEU A 504 47.11 -16.13 -45.64
N GLN A 505 45.84 -16.09 -46.00
CA GLN A 505 45.31 -16.92 -47.09
C GLN A 505 46.02 -16.68 -48.42
N ARG A 506 46.23 -15.40 -48.79
CA ARG A 506 47.01 -15.04 -49.98
C ARG A 506 48.46 -15.51 -49.89
N LYS A 507 49.09 -15.39 -48.73
CA LYS A 507 50.48 -15.83 -48.50
C LYS A 507 50.66 -17.34 -48.71
N TYR A 508 49.67 -18.15 -48.32
CA TYR A 508 49.72 -19.61 -48.45
C TYR A 508 48.97 -20.15 -49.68
N ASN A 509 48.45 -19.29 -50.57
CA ASN A 509 47.65 -19.67 -51.73
C ASN A 509 46.41 -20.53 -51.38
N TYR A 510 45.63 -20.10 -50.38
CA TYR A 510 44.41 -20.80 -49.99
C TYR A 510 43.40 -20.86 -51.16
N PRO A 511 42.90 -22.04 -51.56
CA PRO A 511 42.09 -22.20 -52.78
C PRO A 511 40.74 -21.48 -52.76
N ASP A 512 40.10 -21.37 -51.59
CA ASP A 512 38.74 -20.83 -51.44
C ASP A 512 38.70 -19.36 -50.96
N TYR A 513 39.82 -18.65 -51.11
CA TYR A 513 39.99 -17.26 -50.65
C TYR A 513 38.86 -16.32 -51.14
N ASP A 514 38.47 -16.40 -52.41
CA ASP A 514 37.44 -15.49 -52.96
C ASP A 514 36.06 -15.71 -52.34
N GLN A 515 35.77 -16.94 -51.90
CA GLN A 515 34.52 -17.25 -51.19
C GLN A 515 34.60 -16.79 -49.74
N HIS A 516 35.75 -16.98 -49.09
CA HIS A 516 36.01 -16.53 -47.73
C HIS A 516 35.87 -15.01 -47.59
N LYS A 517 36.53 -14.25 -48.47
CA LYS A 517 36.42 -12.79 -48.52
C LYS A 517 34.97 -12.30 -48.67
N LYS A 518 34.13 -12.99 -49.44
CA LYS A 518 32.71 -12.62 -49.58
C LYS A 518 31.94 -12.75 -48.27
N ILE A 519 32.29 -13.73 -47.43
CA ILE A 519 31.69 -13.92 -46.10
C ILE A 519 32.07 -12.74 -45.19
N HIS A 520 33.34 -12.32 -45.22
CA HIS A 520 33.81 -11.12 -44.51
C HIS A 520 33.10 -9.85 -44.97
N ASP A 521 33.07 -9.59 -46.28
CA ASP A 521 32.43 -8.41 -46.86
C ASP A 521 30.94 -8.33 -46.49
N GLN A 522 30.25 -9.48 -46.37
CA GLN A 522 28.86 -9.54 -45.91
C GLN A 522 28.71 -9.23 -44.43
N PHE A 523 29.60 -9.76 -43.58
CA PHE A 523 29.52 -9.52 -42.15
C PHE A 523 29.83 -8.07 -41.78
N ILE A 524 30.80 -7.44 -42.45
CA ILE A 524 31.08 -6.01 -42.28
C ILE A 524 29.79 -5.19 -42.53
N LYS A 525 29.05 -5.50 -43.61
CA LYS A 525 27.77 -4.84 -43.89
C LYS A 525 26.72 -5.11 -42.83
N THR A 526 26.66 -6.33 -42.28
CA THR A 526 25.76 -6.65 -41.16
C THR A 526 26.04 -5.79 -39.93
N VAL A 527 27.31 -5.65 -39.55
CA VAL A 527 27.70 -4.80 -38.40
C VAL A 527 27.37 -3.33 -38.67
N GLN A 528 27.64 -2.83 -39.88
CA GLN A 528 27.27 -1.46 -40.29
C GLN A 528 25.75 -1.23 -40.23
N ASN A 529 24.94 -2.19 -40.66
CA ASN A 529 23.48 -2.08 -40.56
C ASN A 529 23.00 -2.02 -39.10
N TYR A 530 23.62 -2.81 -38.20
CA TYR A 530 23.31 -2.73 -36.78
C TYR A 530 23.74 -1.39 -36.17
N ARG A 531 24.87 -0.82 -36.61
CA ARG A 531 25.27 0.54 -36.23
C ARG A 531 24.24 1.57 -36.67
N GLU A 532 23.85 1.57 -37.94
CA GLU A 532 22.88 2.52 -38.46
C GLU A 532 21.52 2.40 -37.76
N GLN A 533 21.10 1.17 -37.44
CA GLN A 533 19.87 0.93 -36.71
C GLN A 533 19.98 1.43 -35.25
N PHE A 534 21.10 1.17 -34.57
CA PHE A 534 21.38 1.69 -33.23
C PHE A 534 21.36 3.22 -33.20
N ASP A 535 21.97 3.89 -34.19
CA ASP A 535 22.02 5.35 -34.27
C ASP A 535 20.64 5.98 -34.58
N LYS A 536 19.75 5.27 -35.28
CA LYS A 536 18.39 5.74 -35.63
C LYS A 536 17.35 5.46 -34.55
N GLU A 537 17.36 4.26 -33.99
CA GLU A 537 16.28 3.72 -33.15
C GLU A 537 16.67 3.61 -31.67
N GLY A 538 17.96 3.75 -31.34
CA GLY A 538 18.48 3.53 -30.00
C GLY A 538 18.43 2.07 -29.57
N VAL A 539 18.71 1.82 -28.29
CA VAL A 539 18.68 0.48 -27.71
C VAL A 539 17.24 0.10 -27.36
N ASN A 540 16.73 -0.96 -28.00
CA ASN A 540 15.49 -1.62 -27.59
C ASN A 540 15.70 -3.14 -27.50
N THR A 541 14.89 -3.81 -26.69
CA THR A 541 15.09 -5.24 -26.35
C THR A 541 15.06 -6.15 -27.58
N GLY A 542 14.19 -5.88 -28.55
CA GLY A 542 14.13 -6.65 -29.81
C GLY A 542 15.38 -6.49 -30.66
N PHE A 543 15.93 -5.27 -30.73
CA PHE A 543 17.21 -4.98 -31.37
C PHE A 543 18.36 -5.75 -30.70
N VAL A 544 18.43 -5.71 -29.37
CA VAL A 544 19.53 -6.33 -28.60
C VAL A 544 19.52 -7.85 -28.74
N ILE A 545 18.36 -8.50 -28.62
CA ILE A 545 18.22 -9.95 -28.81
C ILE A 545 18.62 -10.36 -30.23
N LYS A 546 18.17 -9.61 -31.24
CA LYS A 546 18.48 -9.89 -32.64
C LYS A 546 19.96 -9.72 -32.95
N MET A 547 20.57 -8.65 -32.45
CA MET A 547 22.00 -8.36 -32.57
C MET A 547 22.82 -9.45 -31.90
N GLN A 548 22.50 -9.81 -30.65
CA GLN A 548 23.16 -10.88 -29.89
C GLN A 548 23.19 -12.18 -30.69
N LYS A 549 22.01 -12.66 -31.12
CA LYS A 549 21.88 -13.91 -31.88
C LYS A 549 22.69 -13.86 -33.17
N THR A 550 22.59 -12.77 -33.93
CA THR A 550 23.27 -12.64 -35.23
C THR A 550 24.79 -12.62 -35.08
N LEU A 551 25.32 -11.85 -34.13
CA LEU A 551 26.75 -11.75 -33.90
C LEU A 551 27.32 -13.07 -33.39
N MET A 552 26.62 -13.72 -32.44
CA MET A 552 27.05 -14.98 -31.85
C MET A 552 27.03 -16.14 -32.85
N ASP A 553 25.92 -16.29 -33.58
CA ASP A 553 25.76 -17.35 -34.58
C ASP A 553 26.79 -17.21 -35.69
N TRP A 554 27.06 -15.97 -36.14
CA TRP A 554 28.06 -15.73 -37.17
C TRP A 554 29.46 -16.04 -36.66
N LEU A 555 29.86 -15.45 -35.52
CA LEU A 555 31.23 -15.53 -35.01
C LEU A 555 31.62 -16.97 -34.69
N LEU A 556 30.78 -17.71 -33.97
CA LEU A 556 31.07 -19.09 -33.60
C LEU A 556 31.13 -20.02 -34.80
N ASN A 557 30.21 -19.84 -35.76
CA ASN A 557 30.15 -20.68 -36.94
C ASN A 557 31.29 -20.37 -37.92
N HIS A 558 31.68 -19.10 -38.04
CA HIS A 558 32.81 -18.66 -38.84
C HIS A 558 34.12 -19.22 -38.31
N ILE A 559 34.43 -18.97 -37.03
CA ILE A 559 35.68 -19.46 -36.41
C ILE A 559 35.77 -20.99 -36.48
N SER A 560 34.71 -21.69 -36.04
CA SER A 560 34.78 -23.15 -35.88
C SER A 560 34.73 -23.93 -37.20
N LYS A 561 34.10 -23.38 -38.25
CA LYS A 561 33.91 -24.12 -39.52
C LYS A 561 34.63 -23.53 -40.71
N VAL A 562 34.80 -22.22 -40.74
CA VAL A 562 35.34 -21.50 -41.89
C VAL A 562 36.82 -21.25 -41.67
N ASP A 563 37.19 -20.57 -40.59
CA ASP A 563 38.59 -20.19 -40.33
C ASP A 563 39.40 -21.39 -39.87
N SER A 564 38.75 -22.38 -39.26
CA SER A 564 39.38 -23.66 -38.96
C SER A 564 39.87 -24.37 -40.23
N LEU A 565 39.19 -24.25 -41.38
CA LEU A 565 39.66 -24.83 -42.65
C LEU A 565 40.91 -24.12 -43.15
N VAL A 566 40.95 -22.79 -43.04
CA VAL A 566 42.12 -21.97 -43.35
C VAL A 566 43.30 -22.39 -42.45
N GLY A 567 43.06 -22.54 -41.15
CA GLY A 567 44.04 -23.00 -40.17
C GLY A 567 44.59 -24.40 -40.44
N HIS A 568 43.71 -25.37 -40.79
CA HIS A 568 44.15 -26.72 -41.21
C HIS A 568 45.03 -26.65 -42.46
N TYR A 569 44.60 -25.92 -43.50
CA TYR A 569 45.36 -25.79 -44.74
C TYR A 569 46.75 -25.17 -44.50
N ILE A 570 46.82 -24.09 -43.72
CA ILE A 570 48.09 -23.43 -43.41
C ILE A 570 49.04 -24.37 -42.64
N ARG A 571 48.53 -25.20 -41.73
CA ARG A 571 49.34 -26.21 -41.02
C ARG A 571 49.85 -27.29 -41.96
N ASP A 572 49.02 -27.79 -42.87
CA ASP A 572 49.41 -28.81 -43.86
C ASP A 572 50.46 -28.30 -44.86
N VAL A 573 50.40 -27.01 -45.22
CA VAL A 573 51.40 -26.36 -46.09
C VAL A 573 52.69 -26.04 -45.33
N ARG A 574 52.63 -25.74 -44.02
CA ARG A 574 53.82 -25.50 -43.17
C ARG A 574 54.55 -26.77 -42.73
N GLY A 575 53.85 -27.91 -42.69
CA GLY A 575 54.42 -29.22 -42.33
C GLY A 575 55.10 -29.97 -43.49
N LYS A 576 54.98 -29.45 -44.71
CA LYS A 576 55.74 -29.86 -45.90
C LYS A 576 56.89 -28.89 -46.13
#